data_AF-A0A949HIN8-F1
#
_entry.id   AF-A0A949HIN8-F1
#
_cell.length_a   1.000
_cell.length_b   1.000
_cell.length_c   1.000
_cell.angle_alpha   90.00
_cell.angle_beta   90.00
_cell.angle_gamma   90.00
#
_symmetry.space_group_name_H-M   'P 1'
#
loop_
_entity.id
_entity.type
_entity.pdbx_description
1 polymer ?
#
loop_
_entity_poly.entity_id
_entity_poly.type
_entity_poly.pdbx_seq_one_letter_code
_entity_poly.pdbx_strand_id
1 'polypeptide(L)'
;MIKLAILPVVLSLSVLAFNKTSSAYQNIRETQVQRIAPLTLQQAQAAIELQPGFQIELVASEPLIKSPVAIAFDATGALWVVEMVDYSEQENDALGRLSKLVDTDLDGKMDQSQIIAEGLSWPTALACLTDRTWVAAAPKLQEFKSDSGAPNAPWKSTTILEGFGRQNVQGLVNSFHFGLDGRLHVSTSSNGGSLVGSPNSAIKLPTSPYTVSGRDVAFDLVDSTVSSVVGYGQHGMDFSPWGDRYVTSNSDHLQQVVGWYLPELTDATLSKPVSWRRSVAVDGPQAEVFRISPVESWRTIRTQMRLAGISTGILEGQGRASGYFTSATGVTIYDGDQWADTDHPIALIADVGSNLVHRKRLVRNGVASQGERIDSKTEFIRSKDTWFRPVQFANGPDGCLYIVDMARETIEHPKSIPEPIKSQVDLTSGRDLGRIWRVRSSEQPVRRTPENLKDLPTKKLCVYLSFLNGWHRETAFELLIQ
;
A
#
# COMPACT_ATOMS: atom_id res chain seq x y z
N MET A 1 -2.28 87.68 -11.57
CA MET A 1 -2.25 87.08 -10.22
C MET A 1 -2.87 85.69 -10.30
N ILE A 2 -2.03 84.69 -9.98
CA ILE A 2 -2.31 83.35 -9.45
C ILE A 2 -3.22 82.41 -10.28
N LYS A 3 -2.57 81.51 -11.04
CA LYS A 3 -3.11 80.19 -11.41
C LYS A 3 -3.03 79.28 -10.16
N LEU A 4 -4.15 78.70 -9.73
CA LEU A 4 -4.17 77.64 -8.72
C LEU A 4 -4.51 76.31 -9.42
N ALA A 5 -3.60 75.34 -9.28
CA ALA A 5 -3.76 73.97 -9.80
C ALA A 5 -4.53 73.11 -8.78
N ILE A 6 -5.53 72.36 -9.25
CA ILE A 6 -6.20 71.30 -8.48
C ILE A 6 -5.70 69.97 -9.06
N LEU A 7 -4.96 69.20 -8.24
CA LEU A 7 -4.48 67.85 -8.54
C LEU A 7 -5.54 66.83 -8.10
N PRO A 8 -5.95 65.84 -8.90
CA PRO A 8 -6.83 64.77 -8.42
C PRO A 8 -6.01 63.66 -7.78
N VAL A 9 -6.16 63.48 -6.46
CA VAL A 9 -5.71 62.30 -5.71
C VAL A 9 -6.70 61.17 -5.93
N VAL A 10 -6.59 60.46 -7.07
CA VAL A 10 -7.29 59.19 -7.30
C VAL A 10 -6.36 58.26 -8.07
N LEU A 11 -5.26 57.85 -7.44
CA LEU A 11 -4.35 56.83 -8.01
C LEU A 11 -3.60 56.01 -6.96
N SER A 12 -4.12 55.90 -5.73
CA SER A 12 -3.42 55.22 -4.63
C SER A 12 -4.05 53.88 -4.22
N LEU A 13 -5.37 53.69 -4.32
CA LEU A 13 -6.01 52.44 -3.83
C LEU A 13 -5.84 51.22 -4.75
N SER A 14 -5.83 51.40 -6.07
CA SER A 14 -5.67 50.30 -7.05
C SER A 14 -4.22 49.81 -7.15
N VAL A 15 -3.23 50.71 -7.04
CA VAL A 15 -1.79 50.36 -7.05
C VAL A 15 -1.38 49.68 -5.75
N LEU A 16 -1.94 50.07 -4.60
CA LEU A 16 -1.69 49.40 -3.31
C LEU A 16 -2.28 47.97 -3.26
N ALA A 17 -3.42 47.72 -3.91
CA ALA A 17 -3.99 46.38 -4.02
C ALA A 17 -3.16 45.46 -4.93
N PHE A 18 -2.68 45.97 -6.08
CA PHE A 18 -1.80 45.23 -7.01
C PHE A 18 -0.40 44.97 -6.43
N ASN A 19 0.17 45.90 -5.69
CA ASN A 19 1.48 45.72 -5.05
C ASN A 19 1.42 44.75 -3.86
N LYS A 20 0.32 44.71 -3.10
CA LYS A 20 0.14 43.74 -2.00
C LYS A 20 -0.03 42.32 -2.52
N THR A 21 -0.82 42.12 -3.57
CA THR A 21 -0.92 40.81 -4.22
C THR A 21 0.43 40.41 -4.79
N SER A 22 1.11 41.26 -5.57
CA SER A 22 2.45 40.98 -6.11
C SER A 22 3.51 40.65 -5.04
N SER A 23 3.50 41.34 -3.90
CA SER A 23 4.42 41.06 -2.78
C SER A 23 4.10 39.76 -2.06
N ALA A 24 2.82 39.45 -1.79
CA ALA A 24 2.43 38.15 -1.22
C ALA A 24 2.77 36.99 -2.17
N TYR A 25 2.60 37.20 -3.49
CA TYR A 25 3.00 36.25 -4.53
C TYR A 25 4.51 35.98 -4.54
N GLN A 26 5.34 37.02 -4.42
CA GLN A 26 6.80 36.84 -4.33
C GLN A 26 7.21 36.15 -3.02
N ASN A 27 6.63 36.55 -1.89
CA ASN A 27 6.93 35.96 -0.58
C ASN A 27 6.63 34.44 -0.54
N ILE A 28 5.52 33.99 -1.13
CA ILE A 28 5.18 32.55 -1.20
C ILE A 28 6.20 31.79 -2.06
N ARG A 29 6.66 32.38 -3.16
CA ARG A 29 7.67 31.76 -4.04
C ARG A 29 9.05 31.65 -3.38
N GLU A 30 9.40 32.62 -2.53
CA GLU A 30 10.67 32.68 -1.82
C GLU A 30 10.66 31.92 -0.48
N THR A 31 9.51 31.38 -0.07
CA THR A 31 9.40 30.64 1.19
C THR A 31 10.21 29.33 1.11
N GLN A 32 11.13 29.16 2.05
CA GLN A 32 11.99 27.97 2.12
C GLN A 32 11.24 26.76 2.70
N VAL A 33 11.51 25.59 2.12
CA VAL A 33 11.03 24.31 2.66
C VAL A 33 11.86 23.94 3.89
N GLN A 34 11.20 23.77 5.03
CA GLN A 34 11.79 23.22 6.23
C GLN A 34 11.73 21.70 6.18
N ARG A 35 12.91 21.07 6.11
CA ARG A 35 13.09 19.62 6.19
C ARG A 35 13.04 19.13 7.62
N ILE A 36 12.50 17.93 7.83
CA ILE A 36 12.38 17.29 9.15
C ILE A 36 13.25 16.04 9.14
N ALA A 37 14.23 15.97 10.03
CA ALA A 37 15.09 14.80 10.17
C ALA A 37 14.31 13.59 10.73
N PRO A 38 14.71 12.35 10.39
CA PRO A 38 14.08 11.16 10.96
C PRO A 38 14.35 11.05 12.46
N LEU A 39 13.39 10.47 13.19
CA LEU A 39 13.58 10.10 14.59
C LEU A 39 14.38 8.79 14.70
N THR A 40 14.98 8.54 15.87
CA THR A 40 15.51 7.19 16.18
C THR A 40 14.37 6.18 16.27
N LEU A 41 14.65 4.87 16.13
CA LEU A 41 13.62 3.83 16.23
C LEU A 41 12.83 3.90 17.54
N GLN A 42 13.51 4.12 18.67
CA GLN A 42 12.86 4.25 19.99
C GLN A 42 11.95 5.49 20.04
N GLN A 43 12.41 6.62 19.50
CA GLN A 43 11.62 7.86 19.45
C GLN A 43 10.43 7.73 18.50
N ALA A 44 10.61 7.09 17.35
CA ALA A 44 9.55 6.83 16.39
C ALA A 44 8.46 5.93 17.00
N GLN A 45 8.84 4.84 17.68
CA GLN A 45 7.88 3.98 18.38
C GLN A 45 7.15 4.75 19.49
N ALA A 46 7.87 5.58 20.27
CA ALA A 46 7.26 6.42 21.31
C ALA A 46 6.36 7.55 20.76
N ALA A 47 6.55 7.93 19.49
CA ALA A 47 5.72 8.94 18.82
C ALA A 47 4.37 8.39 18.34
N ILE A 48 4.17 7.07 18.37
CA ILE A 48 2.94 6.40 17.94
C ILE A 48 1.90 6.42 19.08
N GLU A 49 0.73 6.94 18.78
CA GLU A 49 -0.48 6.80 19.58
C GLU A 49 -1.38 5.74 18.94
N LEU A 50 -1.91 4.83 19.74
CA LEU A 50 -2.74 3.72 19.28
C LEU A 50 -3.95 3.53 20.20
N GLN A 51 -5.00 2.89 19.71
CA GLN A 51 -6.22 2.69 20.53
C GLN A 51 -5.99 1.79 21.75
N PRO A 52 -6.69 2.02 22.88
CA PRO A 52 -6.59 1.18 24.07
C PRO A 52 -6.85 -0.30 23.76
N GLY A 53 -6.19 -1.18 24.51
CA GLY A 53 -6.31 -2.64 24.34
C GLY A 53 -5.33 -3.23 23.32
N PHE A 54 -4.50 -2.42 22.67
CA PHE A 54 -3.51 -2.87 21.70
C PHE A 54 -2.08 -2.44 22.11
N GLN A 55 -1.08 -3.07 21.49
CA GLN A 55 0.34 -2.80 21.61
C GLN A 55 0.98 -2.87 20.22
N ILE A 56 1.99 -2.03 20.00
CA ILE A 56 2.78 -2.03 18.76
C ILE A 56 4.25 -2.34 19.07
N GLU A 57 4.82 -3.26 18.31
CA GLU A 57 6.16 -3.80 18.50
C GLU A 57 6.95 -3.68 17.20
N LEU A 58 8.24 -3.35 17.29
CA LEU A 58 9.14 -3.36 16.14
C LEU A 58 9.53 -4.81 15.82
N VAL A 59 9.32 -5.23 14.57
CA VAL A 59 9.63 -6.58 14.06
C VAL A 59 10.93 -6.59 13.30
N ALA A 60 11.11 -5.63 12.40
CA ALA A 60 12.30 -5.49 11.58
C ALA A 60 12.53 -4.02 11.24
N SER A 61 13.79 -3.64 11.12
CA SER A 61 14.24 -2.33 10.68
C SER A 61 15.59 -2.44 9.98
N GLU A 62 16.19 -1.32 9.65
CA GLU A 62 17.57 -1.26 9.18
C GLU A 62 18.52 -1.91 10.20
N PRO A 63 19.58 -2.60 9.76
CA PRO A 63 20.00 -2.82 8.37
C PRO A 63 19.31 -4.02 7.67
N LEU A 64 18.39 -4.74 8.33
CA LEU A 64 17.76 -5.95 7.77
C LEU A 64 16.94 -5.65 6.53
N ILE A 65 16.27 -4.49 6.50
CA ILE A 65 15.39 -4.01 5.44
C ILE A 65 15.59 -2.51 5.17
N LYS A 66 15.08 -2.06 4.02
CA LYS A 66 15.13 -0.70 3.46
C LYS A 66 13.92 -0.49 2.56
N SER A 67 13.20 0.61 2.76
CA SER A 67 12.03 1.01 1.97
C SER A 67 11.06 -0.14 1.65
N PRO A 68 10.61 -0.90 2.67
CA PRO A 68 9.70 -2.00 2.42
C PRO A 68 8.37 -1.45 1.90
N VAL A 69 7.77 -2.14 0.93
CA VAL A 69 6.47 -1.76 0.36
C VAL A 69 5.44 -2.88 0.40
N ALA A 70 5.88 -4.14 0.38
CA ALA A 70 5.00 -5.29 0.50
C ALA A 70 5.69 -6.40 1.30
N ILE A 71 4.90 -7.18 2.02
CA ILE A 71 5.37 -8.34 2.79
C ILE A 71 4.44 -9.53 2.60
N ALA A 72 4.97 -10.74 2.78
CA ALA A 72 4.19 -11.98 2.83
C ALA A 72 4.89 -12.99 3.74
N PHE A 73 4.12 -13.81 4.47
CA PHE A 73 4.66 -14.93 5.22
C PHE A 73 4.59 -16.20 4.37
N ASP A 74 5.70 -16.94 4.26
CA ASP A 74 5.67 -18.27 3.65
C ASP A 74 5.16 -19.33 4.64
N ALA A 75 4.86 -20.53 4.14
CA ALA A 75 4.33 -21.63 4.95
C ALA A 75 5.25 -22.10 6.11
N THR A 76 6.51 -21.66 6.15
CA THR A 76 7.43 -21.92 7.26
C THR A 76 7.36 -20.83 8.33
N GLY A 77 6.58 -19.77 8.12
CA GLY A 77 6.50 -18.58 8.97
C GLY A 77 7.60 -17.55 8.70
N ALA A 78 8.42 -17.72 7.66
CA ALA A 78 9.45 -16.73 7.33
C ALA A 78 8.82 -15.53 6.61
N LEU A 79 9.34 -14.34 6.90
CA LEU A 79 8.80 -13.09 6.40
C LEU A 79 9.55 -12.63 5.15
N TRP A 80 8.87 -12.59 4.02
CA TRP A 80 9.41 -12.09 2.77
C TRP A 80 9.05 -10.62 2.59
N VAL A 81 10.01 -9.84 2.08
CA VAL A 81 9.91 -8.37 1.99
C VAL A 81 10.32 -7.91 0.61
N VAL A 82 9.43 -7.16 -0.05
CA VAL A 82 9.74 -6.39 -1.25
C VAL A 82 10.12 -4.97 -0.85
N GLU A 83 11.25 -4.52 -1.38
CA GLU A 83 11.91 -3.29 -1.00
C GLU A 83 12.10 -2.39 -2.23
N MET A 84 11.46 -1.22 -2.23
CA MET A 84 11.39 -0.29 -3.36
C MET A 84 12.31 0.92 -3.13
N VAL A 85 13.62 0.65 -3.06
CA VAL A 85 14.65 1.65 -2.71
C VAL A 85 14.74 2.77 -3.75
N ASP A 86 14.45 2.47 -5.01
CA ASP A 86 14.46 3.35 -6.18
C ASP A 86 13.18 4.18 -6.36
N TYR A 87 12.26 4.16 -5.39
CA TYR A 87 11.15 5.10 -5.35
C TYR A 87 11.65 6.54 -5.12
N SER A 88 11.26 7.56 -5.90
CA SER A 88 10.16 7.58 -6.89
C SER A 88 10.54 7.92 -8.34
N GLU A 89 11.79 8.33 -8.63
CA GLU A 89 12.26 8.70 -9.98
C GLU A 89 13.59 8.02 -10.37
N GLN A 90 14.04 7.03 -9.61
CA GLN A 90 15.32 6.34 -9.81
C GLN A 90 15.13 4.96 -10.46
N GLU A 91 14.09 4.76 -11.26
CA GLU A 91 13.75 3.45 -11.83
C GLU A 91 14.86 2.81 -12.66
N ASN A 92 15.71 3.63 -13.27
CA ASN A 92 16.82 3.18 -14.12
C ASN A 92 17.99 2.63 -13.31
N ASP A 93 18.05 2.96 -12.01
CA ASP A 93 19.09 2.46 -11.10
C ASP A 93 18.76 1.05 -10.60
N ALA A 94 17.48 0.64 -10.68
CA ALA A 94 16.98 -0.68 -10.30
C ALA A 94 17.45 -1.15 -8.91
N LEU A 95 17.36 -0.26 -7.92
CA LEU A 95 17.89 -0.50 -6.56
C LEU A 95 16.99 -1.38 -5.69
N GLY A 96 15.83 -1.80 -6.19
CA GLY A 96 14.90 -2.63 -5.45
C GLY A 96 15.42 -4.06 -5.23
N ARG A 97 14.93 -4.69 -4.17
CA ARG A 97 15.35 -6.02 -3.75
C ARG A 97 14.21 -6.86 -3.17
N LEU A 98 14.45 -8.16 -3.11
CA LEU A 98 13.64 -9.15 -2.43
C LEU A 98 14.46 -9.76 -1.30
N SER A 99 13.96 -9.68 -0.07
CA SER A 99 14.62 -10.23 1.12
C SER A 99 13.74 -11.26 1.81
N LYS A 100 14.37 -12.28 2.40
CA LYS A 100 13.74 -13.26 3.28
C LYS A 100 14.28 -13.07 4.70
N LEU A 101 13.40 -12.86 5.66
CA LEU A 101 13.70 -12.68 7.07
C LEU A 101 13.23 -13.88 7.88
N VAL A 102 14.02 -14.23 8.89
CA VAL A 102 13.72 -15.31 9.84
C VAL A 102 13.90 -14.77 11.25
N ASP A 103 12.99 -15.20 12.13
CA ASP A 103 13.08 -15.04 13.58
C ASP A 103 13.61 -16.37 14.13
N THR A 104 14.90 -16.42 14.52
CA THR A 104 15.56 -17.67 14.90
C THR A 104 15.35 -18.07 16.36
N ASP A 105 14.96 -17.13 17.23
CA ASP A 105 14.72 -17.37 18.65
C ASP A 105 13.22 -17.33 19.05
N LEU A 106 12.35 -17.02 18.09
CA LEU A 106 10.90 -16.97 18.19
C LEU A 106 10.41 -15.89 19.17
N ASP A 107 11.14 -14.78 19.33
CA ASP A 107 10.73 -13.63 20.15
C ASP A 107 9.75 -12.68 19.42
N GLY A 108 9.51 -12.90 18.13
CA GLY A 108 8.66 -12.11 17.26
C GLY A 108 9.40 -10.98 16.54
N LYS A 109 10.71 -10.90 16.66
CA LYS A 109 11.58 -9.98 15.92
C LYS A 109 12.45 -10.78 14.97
N MET A 110 12.59 -10.25 13.76
CA MET A 110 13.46 -10.86 12.77
C MET A 110 14.91 -10.56 13.14
N ASP A 111 15.77 -11.57 13.14
CA ASP A 111 17.18 -11.48 13.52
C ASP A 111 18.12 -11.95 12.39
N GLN A 112 17.59 -12.68 11.41
CA GLN A 112 18.31 -13.11 10.22
C GLN A 112 17.69 -12.53 8.95
N SER A 113 18.53 -12.08 8.02
CA SER A 113 18.12 -11.61 6.68
C SER A 113 18.96 -12.28 5.59
N GLN A 114 18.30 -12.73 4.54
CA GLN A 114 18.91 -13.19 3.29
C GLN A 114 18.36 -12.38 2.13
N ILE A 115 19.25 -11.70 1.39
CA ILE A 115 18.87 -11.06 0.13
C ILE A 115 18.73 -12.16 -0.94
N ILE A 116 17.54 -12.27 -1.50
CA ILE A 116 17.17 -13.28 -2.50
C ILE A 116 17.44 -12.77 -3.91
N ALA A 117 17.16 -11.49 -4.14
CA ALA A 117 17.40 -10.82 -5.40
C ALA A 117 17.63 -9.32 -5.21
N GLU A 118 18.48 -8.74 -6.05
CA GLU A 118 18.70 -7.30 -6.21
C GLU A 118 18.53 -6.93 -7.69
N GLY A 119 18.56 -5.64 -8.01
CA GLY A 119 18.43 -5.20 -9.41
C GLY A 119 16.98 -5.14 -9.89
N LEU A 120 16.01 -5.06 -8.97
CA LEU A 120 14.60 -4.96 -9.31
C LEU A 120 14.22 -3.48 -9.47
N SER A 121 13.66 -3.12 -10.62
CA SER A 121 13.16 -1.76 -10.89
C SER A 121 11.72 -1.64 -10.43
N TRP A 122 11.47 -0.82 -9.41
CA TRP A 122 10.14 -0.60 -8.82
C TRP A 122 9.37 -1.90 -8.50
N PRO A 123 9.92 -2.80 -7.66
CA PRO A 123 9.16 -3.95 -7.19
C PRO A 123 8.07 -3.49 -6.20
N THR A 124 6.87 -4.04 -6.31
CA THR A 124 5.68 -3.51 -5.62
C THR A 124 4.86 -4.55 -4.88
N ALA A 125 4.97 -5.82 -5.23
CA ALA A 125 4.16 -6.87 -4.61
C ALA A 125 4.83 -8.24 -4.72
N LEU A 126 4.48 -9.15 -3.82
CA LEU A 126 4.93 -10.54 -3.82
C LEU A 126 3.82 -11.53 -3.43
N ALA A 127 4.01 -12.79 -3.81
CA ALA A 127 3.26 -13.93 -3.30
C ALA A 127 4.23 -15.08 -3.00
N CYS A 128 4.18 -15.63 -1.78
CA CYS A 128 4.94 -16.81 -1.38
C CYS A 128 4.09 -18.05 -1.67
N LEU A 129 4.45 -18.80 -2.71
CA LEU A 129 3.81 -20.05 -3.07
C LEU A 129 4.59 -21.26 -2.53
N THR A 130 4.00 -22.45 -2.59
CA THR A 130 4.56 -23.70 -2.02
C THR A 130 6.06 -23.91 -2.27
N ASP A 131 6.53 -23.75 -3.50
CA ASP A 131 7.91 -24.02 -3.93
C ASP A 131 8.63 -22.81 -4.54
N ARG A 132 7.99 -21.64 -4.55
CA ARG A 132 8.41 -20.49 -5.35
C ARG A 132 7.86 -19.20 -4.78
N THR A 133 8.52 -18.08 -5.07
CA THR A 133 7.99 -16.75 -4.75
C THR A 133 7.85 -15.95 -6.03
N TRP A 134 6.70 -15.33 -6.21
CA TRP A 134 6.46 -14.41 -7.33
C TRP A 134 6.64 -12.97 -6.85
N VAL A 135 7.26 -12.13 -7.68
CA VAL A 135 7.40 -10.69 -7.44
C VAL A 135 6.93 -9.93 -8.67
N ALA A 136 6.06 -8.95 -8.44
CA ALA A 136 5.71 -7.96 -9.45
C ALA A 136 6.70 -6.79 -9.38
N ALA A 137 7.41 -6.58 -10.49
CA ALA A 137 8.25 -5.42 -10.76
C ALA A 137 7.96 -5.01 -12.21
N ALA A 138 6.89 -4.22 -12.39
CA ALA A 138 6.39 -3.85 -13.71
C ALA A 138 7.57 -3.40 -14.61
N PRO A 139 7.69 -3.86 -15.87
CA PRO A 139 6.64 -4.50 -16.63
C PRO A 139 6.56 -6.02 -16.42
N LYS A 140 7.36 -6.59 -15.51
CA LYS A 140 7.55 -8.03 -15.36
C LYS A 140 6.88 -8.58 -14.11
N LEU A 141 6.41 -9.82 -14.23
CA LEU A 141 6.16 -10.73 -13.12
C LEU A 141 7.25 -11.79 -13.14
N GLN A 142 8.01 -11.90 -12.06
CA GLN A 142 9.16 -12.79 -11.95
C GLN A 142 8.94 -13.87 -10.90
N GLU A 143 9.34 -15.10 -11.23
CA GLU A 143 9.40 -16.25 -10.33
C GLU A 143 10.80 -16.39 -9.76
N PHE A 144 10.90 -16.62 -8.45
CA PHE A 144 12.13 -16.97 -7.74
C PHE A 144 11.98 -18.35 -7.11
N LYS A 145 12.91 -19.25 -7.44
CA LYS A 145 13.01 -20.61 -6.89
C LYS A 145 14.40 -20.86 -6.35
N SER A 146 14.49 -21.52 -5.19
CA SER A 146 15.77 -21.97 -4.63
C SER A 146 16.26 -23.15 -5.44
N ASP A 147 17.52 -23.12 -5.88
CA ASP A 147 18.16 -24.30 -6.46
C ASP A 147 18.42 -25.30 -5.32
N SER A 148 17.99 -26.55 -5.41
CA SER A 148 18.34 -27.64 -4.47
C SER A 148 17.92 -27.57 -2.98
N GLY A 149 17.27 -26.50 -2.48
CA GLY A 149 16.78 -26.43 -1.09
C GLY A 149 17.87 -26.41 -0.01
N ALA A 150 19.16 -26.33 -0.38
CA ALA A 150 20.26 -26.19 0.55
C ALA A 150 20.33 -24.75 1.12
N PRO A 151 20.75 -24.58 2.39
CA PRO A 151 21.03 -23.26 2.94
C PRO A 151 22.07 -22.55 2.05
N ASN A 152 21.74 -21.35 1.56
CA ASN A 152 22.56 -20.53 0.65
C ASN A 152 22.65 -20.96 -0.82
N ALA A 153 21.82 -21.90 -1.27
CA ALA A 153 21.79 -22.19 -2.70
C ALA A 153 21.32 -20.97 -3.51
N PRO A 154 21.88 -20.76 -4.72
CA PRO A 154 21.52 -19.61 -5.54
C PRO A 154 20.03 -19.66 -5.90
N TRP A 155 19.43 -18.48 -5.98
CA TRP A 155 18.04 -18.35 -6.40
C TRP A 155 17.98 -18.12 -7.91
N LYS A 156 17.15 -18.91 -8.59
CA LYS A 156 16.89 -18.74 -10.01
C LYS A 156 15.70 -17.82 -10.21
N SER A 157 15.91 -16.73 -10.96
CA SER A 157 14.85 -15.83 -11.41
C SER A 157 14.39 -16.21 -12.82
N THR A 158 13.07 -16.28 -13.04
CA THR A 158 12.47 -16.50 -14.36
C THR A 158 11.32 -15.51 -14.57
N THR A 159 11.35 -14.73 -15.66
CA THR A 159 10.17 -13.93 -16.04
C THR A 159 9.03 -14.86 -16.43
N ILE A 160 7.86 -14.66 -15.82
CA ILE A 160 6.64 -15.44 -16.06
C ILE A 160 5.77 -14.74 -17.12
N LEU A 161 5.53 -13.45 -16.88
CA LEU A 161 4.77 -12.55 -17.74
C LEU A 161 5.50 -11.22 -17.86
N GLU A 162 5.30 -10.53 -18.97
CA GLU A 162 5.76 -9.17 -19.19
C GLU A 162 4.64 -8.33 -19.81
N GLY A 163 4.70 -7.00 -19.69
CA GLY A 163 3.75 -6.09 -20.32
C GLY A 163 2.83 -5.32 -19.36
N PHE A 164 3.07 -5.40 -18.05
CA PHE A 164 2.40 -4.53 -17.08
C PHE A 164 2.79 -3.05 -17.33
N GLY A 165 1.82 -2.15 -17.27
CA GLY A 165 2.04 -0.73 -17.55
C GLY A 165 2.85 -0.02 -16.46
N ARG A 166 3.64 0.98 -16.86
CA ARG A 166 4.55 1.76 -15.99
C ARG A 166 4.35 3.27 -16.07
N GLN A 167 3.30 3.74 -16.72
CA GLN A 167 3.13 5.15 -17.07
C GLN A 167 2.91 6.04 -15.82
N ASN A 168 2.32 5.47 -14.78
CA ASN A 168 2.16 6.09 -13.47
C ASN A 168 2.69 5.16 -12.37
N VAL A 169 3.68 5.61 -11.59
CA VAL A 169 4.28 4.85 -10.48
C VAL A 169 3.26 4.53 -9.37
N GLN A 170 2.21 5.35 -9.22
CA GLN A 170 1.12 5.11 -8.26
C GLN A 170 0.05 4.14 -8.79
N GLY A 171 0.18 3.69 -10.04
CA GLY A 171 -0.79 2.86 -10.74
C GLY A 171 -0.20 1.53 -11.21
N LEU A 172 0.92 1.10 -10.62
CA LEU A 172 1.60 -0.16 -10.93
C LEU A 172 0.79 -1.36 -10.40
N VAL A 173 1.03 -2.54 -10.96
CA VAL A 173 0.61 -3.82 -10.35
C VAL A 173 1.08 -3.86 -8.89
N ASN A 174 0.24 -4.23 -7.91
CA ASN A 174 0.58 -3.95 -6.50
C ASN A 174 0.01 -4.88 -5.42
N SER A 175 -0.78 -5.91 -5.75
CA SER A 175 -1.30 -6.80 -4.70
C SER A 175 -1.50 -8.20 -5.24
N PHE A 176 -1.19 -9.20 -4.40
CA PHE A 176 -1.44 -10.62 -4.63
C PHE A 176 -2.23 -11.17 -3.45
N HIS A 177 -3.40 -11.76 -3.70
CA HIS A 177 -4.18 -12.42 -2.64
C HIS A 177 -4.77 -13.73 -3.17
N PHE A 178 -4.69 -14.78 -2.36
CA PHE A 178 -5.30 -16.06 -2.67
C PHE A 178 -6.80 -15.99 -2.32
N GLY A 179 -7.66 -16.31 -3.28
CA GLY A 179 -9.11 -16.26 -3.09
C GLY A 179 -9.68 -17.59 -2.60
N LEU A 180 -10.87 -17.54 -2.01
CA LEU A 180 -11.65 -18.74 -1.65
C LEU A 180 -12.05 -19.58 -2.88
N ASP A 181 -11.90 -19.02 -4.08
CA ASP A 181 -12.07 -19.71 -5.36
C ASP A 181 -10.84 -20.52 -5.79
N GLY A 182 -9.81 -20.60 -4.95
CA GLY A 182 -8.59 -21.38 -5.20
C GLY A 182 -7.63 -20.74 -6.21
N ARG A 183 -7.80 -19.45 -6.51
CA ARG A 183 -7.00 -18.71 -7.49
C ARG A 183 -6.19 -17.60 -6.84
N LEU A 184 -5.04 -17.29 -7.41
CA LEU A 184 -4.22 -16.15 -7.01
C LEU A 184 -4.64 -14.90 -7.77
N HIS A 185 -5.24 -13.92 -7.09
CA HIS A 185 -5.71 -12.67 -7.67
C HIS A 185 -4.61 -11.61 -7.63
N VAL A 186 -4.52 -10.82 -8.71
CA VAL A 186 -3.47 -9.80 -8.91
C VAL A 186 -4.09 -8.47 -9.32
N SER A 187 -3.85 -7.44 -8.52
CA SER A 187 -4.26 -6.06 -8.82
C SER A 187 -3.34 -5.46 -9.88
N THR A 188 -3.85 -5.21 -11.09
CA THR A 188 -3.09 -4.60 -12.21
C THR A 188 -3.12 -3.07 -12.18
N SER A 189 -4.01 -2.52 -11.35
CA SER A 189 -4.17 -1.09 -11.13
C SER A 189 -4.51 -0.27 -12.38
N SER A 190 -4.45 1.06 -12.26
CA SER A 190 -4.85 1.98 -13.32
C SER A 190 -3.98 1.91 -14.56
N ASN A 191 -2.74 1.42 -14.46
CA ASN A 191 -1.88 1.25 -15.63
C ASN A 191 -2.31 0.05 -16.48
N GLY A 192 -2.87 -1.00 -15.86
CA GLY A 192 -3.19 -2.25 -16.55
C GLY A 192 -1.98 -2.84 -17.28
N GLY A 193 -2.17 -3.25 -18.54
CA GLY A 193 -1.09 -3.80 -19.35
C GLY A 193 -1.54 -4.55 -20.60
N SER A 194 -0.56 -4.90 -21.42
CA SER A 194 -0.69 -5.79 -22.58
C SER A 194 0.26 -6.96 -22.37
N LEU A 195 -0.23 -7.98 -21.67
CA LEU A 195 0.60 -9.07 -21.14
C LEU A 195 1.03 -10.03 -22.24
N VAL A 196 2.28 -10.47 -22.19
CA VAL A 196 2.86 -11.50 -23.04
C VAL A 196 3.44 -12.60 -22.16
N GLY A 197 3.23 -13.85 -22.57
CA GLY A 197 3.80 -15.02 -21.90
C GLY A 197 5.29 -15.14 -22.19
N SER A 198 6.07 -15.51 -21.17
CA SER A 198 7.48 -15.86 -21.36
C SER A 198 7.62 -17.29 -21.91
N PRO A 199 8.55 -17.56 -22.85
CA PRO A 199 8.80 -18.92 -23.35
C PRO A 199 9.20 -19.94 -22.27
N ASN A 200 9.73 -19.45 -21.14
CA ASN A 200 10.17 -20.26 -20.00
C ASN A 200 9.11 -20.39 -18.91
N SER A 201 7.88 -19.94 -19.18
CA SER A 201 6.76 -19.96 -18.25
C SER A 201 5.74 -21.02 -18.64
N ALA A 202 5.19 -21.72 -17.65
CA ALA A 202 4.05 -22.63 -17.85
C ALA A 202 2.71 -21.87 -17.94
N ILE A 203 2.70 -20.57 -17.62
CA ILE A 203 1.48 -19.76 -17.60
C ILE A 203 0.93 -19.53 -19.01
N LYS A 204 -0.34 -19.90 -19.19
CA LYS A 204 -1.09 -19.80 -20.44
C LYS A 204 -2.00 -18.58 -20.39
N LEU A 205 -1.74 -17.62 -21.27
CA LEU A 205 -2.63 -16.49 -21.50
C LEU A 205 -3.76 -16.90 -22.46
N PRO A 206 -4.99 -16.35 -22.33
CA PRO A 206 -6.07 -16.58 -23.28
C PRO A 206 -5.73 -16.12 -24.70
N THR A 207 -5.01 -15.00 -24.82
CA THR A 207 -4.43 -14.46 -26.06
C THR A 207 -3.04 -13.93 -25.74
N SER A 208 -2.16 -13.80 -26.73
CA SER A 208 -0.87 -13.13 -26.55
C SER A 208 -0.68 -12.12 -27.70
N PRO A 209 -0.75 -10.81 -27.44
CA PRO A 209 -0.90 -10.17 -26.13
C PRO A 209 -2.29 -10.33 -25.49
N TYR A 210 -2.35 -10.23 -24.15
CA TYR A 210 -3.57 -10.21 -23.34
C TYR A 210 -3.75 -8.85 -22.65
N THR A 211 -4.79 -8.10 -23.02
CA THR A 211 -5.02 -6.74 -22.47
C THR A 211 -5.77 -6.79 -21.14
N VAL A 212 -5.22 -6.13 -20.12
CA VAL A 212 -5.79 -6.09 -18.76
C VAL A 212 -6.13 -4.67 -18.29
N SER A 213 -6.26 -3.71 -19.21
CA SER A 213 -6.62 -2.33 -18.87
C SER A 213 -7.99 -2.24 -18.18
N GLY A 214 -8.00 -1.68 -16.97
CA GLY A 214 -9.21 -1.51 -16.16
C GLY A 214 -9.75 -2.81 -15.55
N ARG A 215 -8.94 -3.87 -15.51
CA ARG A 215 -9.30 -5.17 -14.95
C ARG A 215 -8.13 -5.76 -14.20
N ASP A 216 -8.44 -6.47 -13.14
CA ASP A 216 -7.45 -7.30 -12.47
C ASP A 216 -7.39 -8.68 -13.11
N VAL A 217 -6.47 -9.54 -12.67
CA VAL A 217 -6.35 -10.92 -13.18
C VAL A 217 -6.33 -11.94 -12.06
N ALA A 218 -6.78 -13.15 -12.36
CA ALA A 218 -6.67 -14.30 -11.47
C ALA A 218 -5.92 -15.43 -12.17
N PHE A 219 -4.99 -16.03 -11.45
CA PHE A 219 -4.20 -17.18 -11.89
C PHE A 219 -4.79 -18.44 -11.28
N ASP A 220 -5.12 -19.40 -12.14
CA ASP A 220 -5.32 -20.78 -11.73
C ASP A 220 -3.95 -21.46 -11.66
N LEU A 221 -3.54 -21.84 -10.44
CA LEU A 221 -2.21 -22.41 -10.20
C LEU A 221 -2.13 -23.89 -10.59
N VAL A 222 -3.25 -24.59 -10.71
CA VAL A 222 -3.31 -26.00 -11.11
C VAL A 222 -3.19 -26.10 -12.63
N ASP A 223 -4.02 -25.36 -13.35
CA ASP A 223 -4.05 -25.41 -14.82
C ASP A 223 -3.01 -24.48 -15.48
N SER A 224 -2.38 -23.62 -14.66
CA SER A 224 -1.47 -22.56 -15.08
C SER A 224 -2.13 -21.62 -16.08
N THR A 225 -3.37 -21.20 -15.84
CA THR A 225 -4.12 -20.29 -16.72
C THR A 225 -4.35 -18.94 -16.08
N VAL A 226 -4.59 -17.92 -16.90
CA VAL A 226 -4.91 -16.56 -16.45
C VAL A 226 -6.27 -16.14 -16.99
N SER A 227 -7.07 -15.48 -16.17
CA SER A 227 -8.33 -14.86 -16.58
C SER A 227 -8.45 -13.45 -16.02
N SER A 228 -9.18 -12.58 -16.71
CA SER A 228 -9.51 -11.26 -16.18
C SER A 228 -10.54 -11.37 -15.07
N VAL A 229 -10.45 -10.49 -14.08
CA VAL A 229 -11.43 -10.29 -13.02
C VAL A 229 -11.95 -8.86 -13.12
N VAL A 230 -13.25 -8.69 -12.92
CA VAL A 230 -13.87 -7.36 -13.00
C VAL A 230 -13.30 -6.43 -11.94
N GLY A 231 -13.16 -5.14 -12.30
CA GLY A 231 -12.71 -4.09 -11.39
C GLY A 231 -11.20 -4.09 -11.14
N TYR A 232 -10.72 -2.97 -10.60
CA TYR A 232 -9.34 -2.77 -10.18
C TYR A 232 -9.25 -1.79 -8.99
N GLY A 233 -8.17 -1.86 -8.23
CA GLY A 233 -7.79 -0.89 -7.20
C GLY A 233 -6.64 0.01 -7.65
N GLN A 234 -6.45 1.18 -7.05
CA GLN A 234 -5.24 1.96 -7.33
C GLN A 234 -4.02 1.34 -6.62
N HIS A 235 -4.14 1.07 -5.32
CA HIS A 235 -3.08 0.43 -4.54
C HIS A 235 -3.66 -0.30 -3.32
N GLY A 236 -3.54 -1.61 -3.26
CA GLY A 236 -4.15 -2.45 -2.23
C GLY A 236 -5.43 -3.11 -2.73
N MET A 237 -5.53 -4.40 -2.43
CA MET A 237 -6.67 -5.27 -2.68
C MET A 237 -6.67 -6.31 -1.58
N ASP A 238 -7.83 -6.66 -1.04
CA ASP A 238 -7.94 -7.80 -0.12
C ASP A 238 -9.34 -8.43 -0.19
N PHE A 239 -9.48 -9.62 0.37
CA PHE A 239 -10.75 -10.32 0.51
C PHE A 239 -11.18 -10.34 1.98
N SER A 240 -12.48 -10.26 2.24
CA SER A 240 -13.00 -10.64 3.56
C SER A 240 -12.95 -12.17 3.73
N PRO A 241 -13.11 -12.68 4.96
CA PRO A 241 -13.23 -14.12 5.21
C PRO A 241 -14.40 -14.80 4.47
N TRP A 242 -15.31 -14.00 3.89
CA TRP A 242 -16.46 -14.46 3.12
C TRP A 242 -16.28 -14.30 1.60
N GLY A 243 -15.10 -13.87 1.15
CA GLY A 243 -14.79 -13.63 -0.26
C GLY A 243 -15.28 -12.28 -0.81
N ASP A 244 -15.69 -11.34 0.02
CA ASP A 244 -15.98 -9.99 -0.48
C ASP A 244 -14.68 -9.26 -0.82
N ARG A 245 -14.58 -8.74 -2.04
CA ARG A 245 -13.34 -8.12 -2.54
C ARG A 245 -13.34 -6.61 -2.33
N TYR A 246 -12.30 -6.11 -1.68
CA TYR A 246 -12.10 -4.69 -1.40
C TYR A 246 -10.86 -4.16 -2.09
N VAL A 247 -10.91 -2.90 -2.49
CA VAL A 247 -9.80 -2.16 -3.08
C VAL A 247 -9.82 -0.73 -2.56
N THR A 248 -8.75 0.03 -2.82
CA THR A 248 -8.67 1.42 -2.43
C THR A 248 -8.07 2.30 -3.52
N SER A 249 -8.33 3.60 -3.41
CA SER A 249 -7.69 4.66 -4.19
C SER A 249 -7.36 5.83 -3.28
N ASN A 250 -6.41 6.67 -3.70
CA ASN A 250 -5.85 7.71 -2.83
C ASN A 250 -6.89 8.59 -2.11
N SER A 251 -8.00 8.90 -2.80
CA SER A 251 -9.10 9.74 -2.30
C SER A 251 -10.36 8.96 -1.94
N ASP A 252 -10.48 7.67 -2.28
CA ASP A 252 -11.63 6.83 -1.93
C ASP A 252 -11.09 5.55 -1.32
N HIS A 253 -10.99 5.62 0.01
CA HIS A 253 -10.10 4.80 0.82
C HIS A 253 -10.65 3.39 1.09
N LEU A 254 -11.93 3.15 0.80
CA LEU A 254 -12.58 1.86 0.96
C LEU A 254 -13.65 1.68 -0.11
N GLN A 255 -13.34 0.82 -1.07
CA GLN A 255 -14.21 0.47 -2.18
C GLN A 255 -14.43 -1.04 -2.20
N GLN A 256 -15.63 -1.49 -2.55
CA GLN A 256 -15.92 -2.90 -2.79
C GLN A 256 -16.11 -3.14 -4.30
N VAL A 257 -15.53 -4.23 -4.81
CA VAL A 257 -15.77 -4.69 -6.18
C VAL A 257 -16.85 -5.77 -6.14
N VAL A 258 -18.05 -5.45 -6.61
CA VAL A 258 -19.21 -6.34 -6.58
C VAL A 258 -19.25 -7.21 -7.84
N GLY A 259 -19.65 -8.49 -7.71
CA GLY A 259 -19.83 -9.39 -8.85
C GLY A 259 -18.53 -9.91 -9.45
N TRP A 260 -17.39 -9.71 -8.79
CA TRP A 260 -16.07 -10.18 -9.25
C TRP A 260 -16.01 -11.70 -9.49
N TYR A 261 -16.86 -12.45 -8.81
CA TYR A 261 -16.99 -13.91 -8.89
C TYR A 261 -17.89 -14.39 -10.05
N LEU A 262 -18.55 -13.50 -10.79
CA LEU A 262 -19.44 -13.86 -11.90
C LEU A 262 -18.61 -14.12 -13.17
N PRO A 263 -18.58 -15.35 -13.72
CA PRO A 263 -17.79 -15.68 -14.90
C PRO A 263 -18.17 -14.84 -16.12
N GLU A 264 -19.44 -14.47 -16.28
CA GLU A 264 -19.93 -13.67 -17.41
C GLU A 264 -19.34 -12.26 -17.40
N LEU A 265 -18.92 -11.75 -16.25
CA LEU A 265 -18.30 -10.43 -16.10
C LEU A 265 -16.79 -10.46 -16.35
N THR A 266 -16.20 -11.67 -16.43
CA THR A 266 -14.81 -11.85 -16.88
C THR A 266 -14.68 -11.68 -18.40
N ASP A 267 -15.79 -11.79 -19.14
CA ASP A 267 -15.85 -11.45 -20.56
C ASP A 267 -15.67 -9.94 -20.76
N ALA A 268 -14.73 -9.59 -21.63
CA ALA A 268 -14.37 -8.23 -21.92
C ALA A 268 -15.50 -7.41 -22.57
N THR A 269 -16.49 -8.08 -23.16
CA THR A 269 -17.60 -7.47 -23.91
C THR A 269 -18.79 -7.06 -23.02
N LEU A 270 -18.97 -7.71 -21.87
CA LEU A 270 -20.12 -7.52 -20.97
C LEU A 270 -19.82 -6.63 -19.76
N SER A 271 -18.54 -6.45 -19.41
CA SER A 271 -18.11 -5.66 -18.26
C SER A 271 -17.67 -4.25 -18.66
N LYS A 272 -18.46 -3.22 -18.32
CA LYS A 272 -17.90 -1.86 -18.20
C LYS A 272 -16.94 -1.85 -17.00
N PRO A 273 -15.64 -1.58 -17.16
CA PRO A 273 -14.62 -1.90 -16.16
C PRO A 273 -14.80 -1.18 -14.80
N VAL A 274 -15.53 -0.06 -14.77
CA VAL A 274 -15.64 0.82 -13.59
C VAL A 274 -16.96 0.70 -12.82
N SER A 275 -18.03 0.16 -13.42
CA SER A 275 -19.38 0.20 -12.81
C SER A 275 -19.57 -0.75 -11.62
N TRP A 276 -18.67 -1.71 -11.47
CA TRP A 276 -18.73 -2.76 -10.45
C TRP A 276 -18.02 -2.39 -9.15
N ARG A 277 -17.23 -1.32 -9.16
CA ARG A 277 -16.56 -0.77 -7.99
C ARG A 277 -17.47 0.26 -7.32
N ARG A 278 -17.71 0.12 -6.03
CA ARG A 278 -18.55 1.01 -5.22
C ARG A 278 -17.74 1.57 -4.07
N SER A 279 -17.80 2.89 -3.87
CA SER A 279 -17.39 3.47 -2.59
C SER A 279 -18.35 2.95 -1.52
N VAL A 280 -17.80 2.38 -0.45
CA VAL A 280 -18.59 1.77 0.62
C VAL A 280 -18.35 2.43 1.98
N ALA A 281 -17.42 3.38 2.07
CA ALA A 281 -17.25 4.21 3.25
C ALA A 281 -18.51 5.08 3.50
N VAL A 282 -19.12 4.98 4.69
CA VAL A 282 -20.35 5.74 5.02
C VAL A 282 -20.11 7.26 5.06
N ASP A 283 -18.91 7.66 5.47
CA ASP A 283 -18.44 9.05 5.47
C ASP A 283 -17.91 9.52 4.10
N GLY A 284 -17.98 8.66 3.08
CA GLY A 284 -17.66 8.97 1.69
C GLY A 284 -16.17 9.04 1.37
N PRO A 285 -15.83 9.33 0.10
CA PRO A 285 -14.46 9.60 -0.32
C PRO A 285 -13.93 10.88 0.36
N GLN A 286 -12.61 10.95 0.56
CA GLN A 286 -11.93 12.05 1.24
C GLN A 286 -12.48 12.31 2.65
N ALA A 287 -12.96 11.24 3.33
CA ALA A 287 -13.37 11.31 4.73
C ALA A 287 -12.28 11.99 5.58
N GLU A 288 -12.74 12.70 6.62
CA GLU A 288 -11.85 13.37 7.57
C GLU A 288 -10.93 12.35 8.24
N VAL A 289 -9.66 12.72 8.43
CA VAL A 289 -8.68 11.93 9.19
C VAL A 289 -8.00 12.80 10.24
N PHE A 290 -7.63 12.18 11.36
CA PHE A 290 -7.19 12.87 12.58
C PHE A 290 -5.69 12.70 12.83
N ARG A 291 -4.86 13.26 11.93
CA ARG A 291 -3.39 13.29 12.08
C ARG A 291 -2.95 14.08 13.32
N ILE A 292 -1.81 13.70 13.91
CA ILE A 292 -1.16 14.42 15.02
C ILE A 292 0.28 14.85 14.72
N SER A 293 0.87 14.38 13.61
CA SER A 293 2.15 14.88 13.10
C SER A 293 2.00 16.32 12.57
N PRO A 294 3.04 17.16 12.68
CA PRO A 294 3.04 18.47 12.06
C PRO A 294 2.89 18.36 10.54
N VAL A 295 2.17 19.28 9.92
CA VAL A 295 2.05 19.33 8.46
C VAL A 295 3.40 19.71 7.85
N GLU A 296 3.84 18.91 6.89
CA GLU A 296 5.09 19.14 6.16
C GLU A 296 5.08 20.52 5.51
N SER A 297 6.14 21.31 5.70
CA SER A 297 6.14 22.73 5.30
C SER A 297 5.86 22.89 3.80
N TRP A 298 6.38 21.97 2.98
CA TRP A 298 6.19 21.99 1.55
C TRP A 298 4.73 21.74 1.15
N ARG A 299 3.95 20.95 1.91
CA ARG A 299 2.49 20.77 1.68
C ARG A 299 1.74 22.07 1.92
N THR A 300 2.12 22.81 2.96
CA THR A 300 1.56 24.13 3.28
C THR A 300 1.86 25.14 2.17
N ILE A 301 3.13 25.25 1.77
CA ILE A 301 3.57 26.16 0.69
C ILE A 301 2.87 25.81 -0.63
N ARG A 302 2.81 24.52 -0.99
CA ARG A 302 2.10 24.05 -2.19
C ARG A 302 0.63 24.44 -2.17
N THR A 303 -0.04 24.27 -1.04
CA THR A 303 -1.47 24.60 -0.90
C THR A 303 -1.70 26.11 -1.07
N GLN A 304 -0.84 26.93 -0.46
CA GLN A 304 -0.86 28.38 -0.64
C GLN A 304 -0.62 28.78 -2.10
N MET A 305 0.35 28.15 -2.78
CA MET A 305 0.61 28.38 -4.21
C MET A 305 -0.60 28.05 -5.09
N ARG A 306 -1.31 26.95 -4.82
CA ARG A 306 -2.53 26.56 -5.56
C ARG A 306 -3.68 27.53 -5.28
N LEU A 307 -3.93 27.90 -4.03
CA LEU A 307 -4.97 28.88 -3.66
C LEU A 307 -4.72 30.25 -4.30
N ALA A 308 -3.45 30.63 -4.44
CA ALA A 308 -3.05 31.87 -5.06
C ALA A 308 -3.05 31.81 -6.61
N GLY A 309 -3.22 30.61 -7.21
CA GLY A 309 -3.18 30.42 -8.66
C GLY A 309 -1.76 30.42 -9.27
N ILE A 310 -0.72 30.30 -8.44
CA ILE A 310 0.69 30.26 -8.87
C ILE A 310 1.04 28.91 -9.49
N SER A 311 0.47 27.83 -8.96
CA SER A 311 0.68 26.47 -9.45
C SER A 311 -0.65 25.82 -9.81
N THR A 312 -0.67 25.09 -10.91
CA THR A 312 -1.81 24.25 -11.31
C THR A 312 -1.91 23.00 -10.43
N GLY A 313 -3.12 22.47 -10.26
CA GLY A 313 -3.37 21.25 -9.50
C GLY A 313 -4.73 21.25 -8.81
N ILE A 314 -5.17 20.07 -8.37
CA ILE A 314 -6.44 19.92 -7.67
C ILE A 314 -6.33 20.55 -6.28
N LEU A 315 -7.30 21.39 -5.93
CA LEU A 315 -7.50 21.88 -4.56
C LEU A 315 -8.34 20.85 -3.80
N GLU A 316 -7.68 19.84 -3.26
CA GLU A 316 -8.31 18.80 -2.45
C GLU A 316 -8.64 19.32 -1.03
N GLY A 317 -9.58 18.66 -0.35
CA GLY A 317 -9.92 18.94 1.05
C GLY A 317 -10.34 20.37 1.35
N GLN A 318 -10.96 21.04 0.37
CA GLN A 318 -11.46 22.42 0.48
C GLN A 318 -10.35 23.44 0.77
N GLY A 319 -9.14 23.22 0.24
CA GLY A 319 -8.01 24.14 0.40
C GLY A 319 -7.20 23.95 1.68
N ARG A 320 -7.45 22.87 2.42
CA ARG A 320 -6.61 22.46 3.56
C ARG A 320 -5.43 21.61 3.08
N ALA A 321 -4.27 21.79 3.73
CA ALA A 321 -3.06 21.02 3.42
C ALA A 321 -3.08 19.58 4.00
N SER A 322 -4.01 19.28 4.91
CA SER A 322 -4.18 17.98 5.57
C SER A 322 -5.57 17.84 6.22
N GLY A 323 -5.85 16.69 6.85
CA GLY A 323 -7.08 16.44 7.61
C GLY A 323 -8.18 15.70 6.83
N TYR A 324 -7.80 14.99 5.77
CA TYR A 324 -8.66 14.14 4.96
C TYR A 324 -7.78 13.11 4.24
N PHE A 325 -8.39 12.02 3.74
CA PHE A 325 -7.65 11.05 2.93
C PHE A 325 -7.06 11.70 1.69
N THR A 326 -5.74 11.64 1.58
CA THR A 326 -4.97 12.19 0.44
C THR A 326 -4.11 11.13 -0.24
N SER A 327 -3.80 10.06 0.48
CA SER A 327 -2.90 9.01 0.00
C SER A 327 -3.25 7.70 0.71
N ALA A 328 -4.54 7.34 0.66
CA ALA A 328 -5.00 6.05 1.14
C ALA A 328 -4.32 4.91 0.37
N THR A 329 -3.83 3.92 1.11
CA THR A 329 -3.01 2.82 0.60
C THR A 329 -3.25 1.55 1.43
N GLY A 330 -3.10 0.39 0.80
CA GLY A 330 -3.00 -0.90 1.48
C GLY A 330 -4.27 -1.31 2.23
N VAL A 331 -5.45 -1.33 1.58
CA VAL A 331 -6.63 -1.90 2.23
C VAL A 331 -6.40 -3.38 2.57
N THR A 332 -6.59 -3.75 3.83
CA THR A 332 -6.48 -5.13 4.32
C THR A 332 -7.63 -5.41 5.28
N ILE A 333 -8.27 -6.56 5.14
CA ILE A 333 -9.27 -7.04 6.09
C ILE A 333 -8.53 -7.83 7.16
N TYR A 334 -8.71 -7.44 8.42
CA TYR A 334 -8.12 -8.22 9.51
C TYR A 334 -8.82 -9.57 9.59
N ASP A 335 -8.01 -10.62 9.47
CA ASP A 335 -8.43 -12.01 9.56
C ASP A 335 -7.50 -12.81 10.49
N GLY A 336 -6.76 -12.11 11.36
CA GLY A 336 -6.03 -12.75 12.45
C GLY A 336 -6.95 -13.13 13.61
N ASP A 337 -6.45 -13.95 14.54
CA ASP A 337 -7.20 -14.44 15.71
C ASP A 337 -6.68 -13.89 17.04
N GLN A 338 -5.85 -12.84 17.00
CA GLN A 338 -5.18 -12.28 18.17
C GLN A 338 -5.94 -11.06 18.74
N TRP A 339 -6.74 -10.39 17.92
CA TRP A 339 -7.67 -9.36 18.38
C TRP A 339 -8.96 -10.02 18.88
N ALA A 340 -9.71 -9.32 19.74
CA ALA A 340 -11.00 -9.84 20.18
C ALA A 340 -11.92 -10.06 18.98
N ASP A 341 -12.68 -11.17 19.01
CA ASP A 341 -13.67 -11.45 17.98
C ASP A 341 -14.62 -10.26 17.87
N THR A 342 -14.92 -9.89 16.63
CA THR A 342 -15.83 -8.81 16.32
C THR A 342 -16.92 -9.35 15.45
N ASP A 343 -18.17 -9.01 15.77
CA ASP A 343 -19.37 -9.43 15.01
C ASP A 343 -19.30 -9.09 13.49
N HIS A 344 -18.35 -8.25 13.09
CA HIS A 344 -18.18 -7.72 11.74
C HIS A 344 -16.70 -7.60 11.36
N PRO A 345 -16.31 -7.97 10.12
CA PRO A 345 -14.93 -7.78 9.65
C PRO A 345 -14.46 -6.33 9.78
N ILE A 346 -13.16 -6.15 10.03
CA ILE A 346 -12.53 -4.83 10.14
C ILE A 346 -11.64 -4.61 8.93
N ALA A 347 -11.90 -3.53 8.18
CA ALA A 347 -10.99 -3.04 7.15
C ALA A 347 -9.97 -2.09 7.78
N LEU A 348 -8.70 -2.29 7.47
CA LEU A 348 -7.56 -1.45 7.84
C LEU A 348 -7.08 -0.72 6.60
N ILE A 349 -6.80 0.56 6.76
CA ILE A 349 -6.39 1.44 5.66
C ILE A 349 -5.23 2.28 6.17
N ALA A 350 -4.11 2.27 5.46
CA ALA A 350 -3.04 3.22 5.72
C ALA A 350 -3.32 4.55 4.99
N ASP A 351 -2.99 5.68 5.61
CA ASP A 351 -2.81 6.94 4.89
C ASP A 351 -1.37 7.40 5.09
N VAL A 352 -0.56 7.13 4.08
CA VAL A 352 0.88 7.39 4.10
C VAL A 352 1.19 8.89 4.19
N GLY A 353 0.31 9.72 3.64
CA GLY A 353 0.43 11.18 3.65
C GLY A 353 0.02 11.84 4.97
N SER A 354 -0.76 11.12 5.79
CA SER A 354 -1.31 11.60 7.05
C SER A 354 -0.71 10.90 8.27
N ASN A 355 0.24 9.98 8.07
CA ASN A 355 0.99 9.28 9.10
C ASN A 355 0.08 8.50 10.07
N LEU A 356 -0.88 7.76 9.54
CA LEU A 356 -1.89 7.06 10.33
C LEU A 356 -2.37 5.76 9.69
N VAL A 357 -2.98 4.91 10.52
CA VAL A 357 -3.79 3.76 10.12
C VAL A 357 -5.21 4.01 10.59
N HIS A 358 -6.14 3.98 9.64
CA HIS A 358 -7.57 4.08 9.83
C HIS A 358 -8.20 2.68 9.87
N ARG A 359 -9.32 2.53 10.58
CA ARG A 359 -10.10 1.28 10.55
C ARG A 359 -11.60 1.51 10.48
N LYS A 360 -12.27 0.62 9.74
CA LYS A 360 -13.72 0.61 9.55
C LYS A 360 -14.30 -0.76 9.81
N ARG A 361 -15.47 -0.78 10.43
CA ARG A 361 -16.32 -1.96 10.57
C ARG A 361 -17.09 -2.18 9.28
N LEU A 362 -17.05 -3.39 8.73
CA LEU A 362 -17.79 -3.74 7.53
C LEU A 362 -19.13 -4.38 7.90
N VAL A 363 -20.21 -3.62 7.74
CA VAL A 363 -21.59 -4.08 7.98
C VAL A 363 -22.25 -4.38 6.65
N ARG A 364 -22.77 -5.60 6.48
CA ARG A 364 -23.43 -5.98 5.22
C ARG A 364 -24.74 -5.20 5.04
N ASN A 365 -24.91 -4.54 3.89
CA ASN A 365 -26.14 -3.85 3.52
C ASN A 365 -26.57 -4.20 2.08
N GLY A 366 -27.34 -5.29 1.96
CA GLY A 366 -27.71 -5.83 0.66
C GLY A 366 -26.53 -6.55 -0.02
N VAL A 367 -26.24 -6.16 -1.26
CA VAL A 367 -25.17 -6.78 -2.08
C VAL A 367 -23.79 -6.23 -1.69
N ALA A 368 -23.73 -4.99 -1.22
CA ALA A 368 -22.47 -4.35 -0.80
C ALA A 368 -22.41 -4.20 0.72
N SER A 369 -21.21 -4.04 1.25
CA SER A 369 -20.97 -3.65 2.63
C SER A 369 -21.07 -2.13 2.80
N GLN A 370 -21.19 -1.70 4.04
CA GLN A 370 -20.98 -0.33 4.49
C GLN A 370 -19.81 -0.32 5.47
N GLY A 371 -18.84 0.55 5.22
CA GLY A 371 -17.69 0.78 6.06
C GLY A 371 -17.97 1.90 7.06
N GLU A 372 -18.23 1.52 8.30
CA GLU A 372 -18.51 2.43 9.41
C GLU A 372 -17.22 2.75 10.18
N ARG A 373 -16.95 4.03 10.43
CA ARG A 373 -15.80 4.47 11.24
C ARG A 373 -15.93 3.91 12.66
N ILE A 374 -14.90 3.22 13.14
CA ILE A 374 -14.85 2.70 14.52
C ILE A 374 -14.38 3.81 15.48
N ASP A 375 -13.32 4.52 15.12
CA ASP A 375 -12.66 5.47 16.00
C ASP A 375 -13.15 6.91 15.74
N SER A 376 -13.97 7.42 16.65
CA SER A 376 -14.57 8.76 16.53
C SER A 376 -13.57 9.86 16.85
N LYS A 377 -13.39 10.81 15.91
CA LYS A 377 -12.47 11.97 16.04
C LYS A 377 -11.02 11.61 16.39
N THR A 378 -10.60 10.41 16.02
CA THR A 378 -9.24 9.89 16.21
C THR A 378 -9.00 8.77 15.19
N GLU A 379 -7.85 8.09 15.26
CA GLU A 379 -7.48 7.00 14.38
C GLU A 379 -7.08 5.75 15.17
N PHE A 380 -7.04 4.59 14.49
CA PHE A 380 -6.57 3.36 15.11
C PHE A 380 -5.12 3.49 15.57
N ILE A 381 -4.28 4.01 14.67
CA ILE A 381 -2.88 4.34 14.92
C ILE A 381 -2.59 5.68 14.27
N ARG A 382 -1.88 6.57 14.96
CA ARG A 382 -1.41 7.85 14.43
C ARG A 382 -0.08 8.22 15.05
N SER A 383 0.83 8.80 14.28
CA SER A 383 2.16 9.16 14.78
C SER A 383 2.38 10.66 14.80
N LYS A 384 3.17 11.14 15.77
CA LYS A 384 3.76 12.49 15.75
C LYS A 384 4.95 12.57 14.79
N ASP A 385 5.53 11.42 14.42
CA ASP A 385 6.61 11.31 13.46
C ASP A 385 6.09 11.43 12.02
N THR A 386 6.52 12.45 11.28
CA THR A 386 6.20 12.62 9.86
C THR A 386 6.82 11.53 8.99
N TRP A 387 7.80 10.78 9.51
CA TRP A 387 8.41 9.66 8.82
C TRP A 387 7.65 8.35 9.02
N PHE A 388 6.62 8.28 9.86
CA PHE A 388 5.74 7.10 9.91
C PHE A 388 4.87 7.06 8.64
N ARG A 389 5.25 6.21 7.70
CA ARG A 389 4.69 6.12 6.34
C ARG A 389 4.15 4.70 6.13
N PRO A 390 3.05 4.31 6.78
CA PRO A 390 2.45 3.00 6.56
C PRO A 390 1.97 2.91 5.10
N VAL A 391 2.28 1.81 4.42
CA VAL A 391 1.97 1.61 2.99
C VAL A 391 1.15 0.36 2.72
N GLN A 392 1.38 -0.72 3.46
CA GLN A 392 0.70 -2.00 3.29
C GLN A 392 0.62 -2.76 4.62
N PHE A 393 -0.24 -3.78 4.69
CA PHE A 393 -0.36 -4.67 5.84
C PHE A 393 -0.28 -6.15 5.43
N ALA A 394 -0.12 -7.02 6.43
CA ALA A 394 -0.35 -8.46 6.29
C ALA A 394 -0.92 -9.05 7.58
N ASN A 395 -1.79 -10.05 7.44
CA ASN A 395 -2.18 -10.93 8.55
C ASN A 395 -1.05 -11.94 8.79
N GLY A 396 -0.58 -12.05 10.04
CA GLY A 396 0.55 -12.90 10.39
C GLY A 396 0.16 -14.31 10.85
N PRO A 397 1.13 -15.26 10.86
CA PRO A 397 0.92 -16.60 11.39
C PRO A 397 0.59 -16.59 12.89
N ASP A 398 1.07 -15.59 13.63
CA ASP A 398 0.77 -15.39 15.06
C ASP A 398 -0.59 -14.72 15.32
N GLY A 399 -1.38 -14.49 14.27
CA GLY A 399 -2.69 -13.83 14.33
C GLY A 399 -2.61 -12.31 14.45
N CYS A 400 -1.42 -11.71 14.48
CA CYS A 400 -1.27 -10.27 14.59
C CYS A 400 -1.39 -9.58 13.22
N LEU A 401 -1.59 -8.26 13.24
CA LEU A 401 -1.49 -7.43 12.05
C LEU A 401 -0.06 -6.88 11.92
N TYR A 402 0.53 -7.03 10.75
CA TYR A 402 1.83 -6.43 10.43
C TYR A 402 1.64 -5.18 9.58
N ILE A 403 2.38 -4.12 9.89
CA ILE A 403 2.36 -2.84 9.16
C ILE A 403 3.71 -2.65 8.48
N VAL A 404 3.67 -2.45 7.17
CA VAL A 404 4.82 -2.05 6.37
C VAL A 404 4.93 -0.54 6.39
N ASP A 405 6.05 -0.02 6.88
CA ASP A 405 6.31 1.40 7.02
C ASP A 405 7.59 1.79 6.29
N MET A 406 7.44 2.56 5.21
CA MET A 406 8.51 2.85 4.26
C MET A 406 9.55 3.86 4.81
N ALA A 407 9.24 4.60 5.87
CA ALA A 407 10.12 5.57 6.50
C ALA A 407 10.78 6.60 5.54
N ARG A 408 9.96 7.41 4.85
CA ARG A 408 10.42 8.45 3.91
C ARG A 408 10.08 9.87 4.36
N GLU A 409 10.98 10.82 4.06
CA GLU A 409 10.73 12.25 4.27
C GLU A 409 9.57 12.75 3.38
N THR A 410 9.72 12.52 2.07
CA THR A 410 8.76 12.90 1.03
C THR A 410 8.23 11.62 0.37
N ILE A 411 6.92 11.49 0.23
CA ILE A 411 6.27 10.27 -0.26
C ILE A 411 5.39 10.50 -1.49
N GLU A 412 5.16 11.75 -1.86
CA GLU A 412 4.26 12.13 -2.93
C GLU A 412 4.91 11.91 -4.27
N HIS A 413 4.06 11.58 -5.25
CA HIS A 413 4.53 11.52 -6.62
C HIS A 413 5.15 12.88 -6.99
N PRO A 414 6.38 12.89 -7.54
CA PRO A 414 7.07 14.11 -7.95
C PRO A 414 6.24 15.07 -8.82
N LYS A 415 5.38 14.54 -9.71
CA LYS A 415 4.48 15.33 -10.56
C LYS A 415 3.46 16.15 -9.76
N SER A 416 3.20 15.79 -8.50
CA SER A 416 2.32 16.50 -7.58
C SER A 416 3.04 17.61 -6.79
N ILE A 417 4.35 17.77 -6.96
CA ILE A 417 5.19 18.77 -6.28
C ILE A 417 5.64 19.80 -7.33
N PRO A 418 5.24 21.08 -7.21
CA PRO A 418 5.70 22.14 -8.11
C PRO A 418 7.22 22.31 -8.09
N GLU A 419 7.81 22.66 -9.24
CA GLU A 419 9.27 22.76 -9.42
C GLU A 419 10.01 23.61 -8.36
N PRO A 420 9.51 24.80 -7.93
CA PRO A 420 10.19 25.59 -6.90
C PRO A 420 10.29 24.91 -5.54
N ILE A 421 9.38 23.97 -5.26
CA ILE A 421 9.39 23.16 -4.04
C ILE A 421 10.26 21.93 -4.26
N LYS A 422 10.14 21.29 -5.44
CA LYS A 422 10.86 20.07 -5.79
C LYS A 422 12.38 20.24 -5.67
N SER A 423 12.91 21.41 -6.04
CA SER A 423 14.34 21.73 -5.93
C SER A 423 14.87 21.88 -4.50
N GLN A 424 13.98 21.95 -3.50
CA GLN A 424 14.33 22.13 -2.09
C GLN A 424 14.13 20.86 -1.24
N VAL A 425 13.51 19.82 -1.81
CA VAL A 425 13.30 18.52 -1.15
C VAL A 425 14.22 17.47 -1.72
N ASP A 426 14.58 16.49 -0.90
CA ASP A 426 15.30 15.30 -1.34
C ASP A 426 14.31 14.14 -1.44
N LEU A 427 13.95 13.78 -2.67
CA LEU A 427 13.00 12.69 -2.95
C LEU A 427 13.57 11.30 -2.62
N THR A 428 14.87 11.21 -2.34
CA THR A 428 15.54 9.97 -1.97
C THR A 428 15.75 9.84 -0.45
N SER A 429 15.42 10.89 0.31
CA SER A 429 15.64 10.91 1.76
C SER A 429 14.84 9.82 2.46
N GLY A 430 15.55 8.96 3.20
CA GLY A 430 14.97 7.78 3.83
C GLY A 430 15.02 6.50 3.02
N ARG A 431 15.65 6.47 1.84
CA ARG A 431 15.71 5.23 1.03
C ARG A 431 16.38 4.05 1.70
N ASP A 432 17.34 4.33 2.57
CA ASP A 432 18.02 3.33 3.38
C ASP A 432 17.27 3.05 4.69
N LEU A 433 16.10 3.66 4.91
CA LEU A 433 15.25 3.45 6.07
C LEU A 433 14.02 2.62 5.74
N GLY A 434 13.42 1.97 6.73
CA GLY A 434 12.25 1.11 6.62
C GLY A 434 11.97 0.36 7.93
N ARG A 435 10.70 0.18 8.26
CA ARG A 435 10.25 -0.47 9.50
C ARG A 435 9.10 -1.43 9.21
N ILE A 436 9.07 -2.54 9.93
CA ILE A 436 7.90 -3.42 10.01
C ILE A 436 7.46 -3.45 11.46
N TRP A 437 6.19 -3.13 11.68
CA TRP A 437 5.57 -3.14 13.00
C TRP A 437 4.59 -4.30 13.13
N ARG A 438 4.49 -4.89 14.32
CA ARG A 438 3.44 -5.85 14.68
C ARG A 438 2.46 -5.18 15.64
N VAL A 439 1.18 -5.28 15.34
CA VAL A 439 0.09 -4.77 16.19
C VAL A 439 -0.69 -5.93 16.77
N ARG A 440 -0.76 -5.95 18.09
CA ARG A 440 -1.31 -7.05 18.86
C ARG A 440 -2.21 -6.54 20.00
N SER A 441 -3.18 -7.33 20.43
CA SER A 441 -3.92 -7.16 21.68
C SER A 441 -2.96 -7.15 22.86
N SER A 442 -3.27 -6.28 23.83
CA SER A 442 -2.64 -6.22 25.14
C SER A 442 -3.12 -7.34 26.07
N GLU A 443 -4.27 -7.94 25.77
CA GLU A 443 -4.98 -8.86 26.66
C GLU A 443 -4.70 -10.32 26.31
N GLN A 444 -4.35 -10.61 25.05
CA GLN A 444 -4.06 -11.96 24.58
C GLN A 444 -2.56 -12.21 24.48
N PRO A 445 -2.06 -13.38 24.93
CA PRO A 445 -0.68 -13.76 24.69
C PRO A 445 -0.44 -13.93 23.18
N VAL A 446 0.76 -13.60 22.73
CA VAL A 446 1.19 -13.89 21.36
C VAL A 446 1.21 -15.41 21.19
N ARG A 447 0.50 -15.89 20.16
CA ARG A 447 0.49 -17.31 19.79
C ARG A 447 1.64 -17.56 18.84
N ARG A 448 2.29 -18.71 18.99
CA ARG A 448 3.34 -19.14 18.08
C ARG A 448 2.76 -20.20 17.15
N THR A 449 3.14 -20.14 15.88
CA THR A 449 2.96 -21.25 14.94
C THR A 449 4.32 -21.91 14.75
N PRO A 450 4.70 -22.87 15.62
CA PRO A 450 6.01 -23.51 15.52
C PRO A 450 6.09 -24.53 14.38
N GLU A 451 4.94 -24.94 13.82
CA GLU A 451 4.89 -25.96 12.78
C GLU A 451 5.09 -25.33 11.40
N ASN A 452 6.04 -25.86 10.63
CA ASN A 452 6.14 -25.60 9.20
C ASN A 452 4.95 -26.29 8.50
N LEU A 453 3.99 -25.51 8.01
CA LEU A 453 2.79 -26.05 7.35
C LEU A 453 3.14 -26.85 6.08
N LYS A 454 4.23 -26.48 5.39
CA LYS A 454 4.67 -27.15 4.16
C LYS A 454 5.00 -28.63 4.34
N ASP A 455 5.48 -29.02 5.52
CA ASP A 455 5.91 -30.39 5.81
C ASP A 455 4.80 -31.24 6.44
N LEU A 456 3.60 -30.67 6.63
CA LEU A 456 2.50 -31.37 7.26
C LEU A 456 1.79 -32.33 6.28
N PRO A 457 1.40 -33.53 6.73
CA PRO A 457 0.55 -34.41 5.93
C PRO A 457 -0.80 -33.75 5.59
N THR A 458 -1.36 -34.07 4.43
CA THR A 458 -2.69 -33.59 3.95
C THR A 458 -3.76 -33.62 5.03
N LYS A 459 -3.86 -34.72 5.80
CA LYS A 459 -4.85 -34.86 6.87
C LYS A 459 -4.73 -33.78 7.95
N LYS A 460 -3.51 -33.35 8.29
CA LYS A 460 -3.27 -32.24 9.22
C LYS A 460 -3.61 -30.90 8.57
N LEU A 461 -3.23 -30.68 7.31
CA LEU A 461 -3.59 -29.46 6.57
C LEU A 461 -5.11 -29.24 6.52
N CYS A 462 -5.91 -30.30 6.35
CA CYS A 462 -7.37 -30.19 6.39
C CYS A 462 -7.90 -29.66 7.74
N VAL A 463 -7.19 -29.88 8.85
CA VAL A 463 -7.59 -29.33 10.16
C VAL A 463 -7.39 -27.82 10.18
N TYR A 464 -6.32 -27.31 9.57
CA TYR A 464 -6.02 -25.88 9.51
C TYR A 464 -7.06 -25.07 8.71
N LEU A 465 -7.83 -25.69 7.82
CA LEU A 465 -8.96 -25.03 7.14
C LEU A 465 -10.05 -24.53 8.12
N SER A 466 -10.09 -25.06 9.34
CA SER A 466 -11.03 -24.67 10.39
C SER A 466 -10.46 -23.71 11.44
N PHE A 467 -9.20 -23.28 11.30
CA PHE A 467 -8.56 -22.38 12.26
C PHE A 467 -9.16 -20.98 12.20
N LEU A 468 -9.13 -20.26 13.32
CA LEU A 468 -9.64 -18.87 13.39
C LEU A 468 -8.72 -17.87 12.67
N ASN A 469 -7.42 -18.11 12.64
CA ASN A 469 -6.49 -17.27 11.91
C ASN A 469 -6.55 -17.58 10.40
N GLY A 470 -6.91 -16.57 9.61
CA GLY A 470 -6.96 -16.57 8.15
C GLY A 470 -5.67 -16.98 7.49
N TRP A 471 -4.51 -16.55 8.01
CA TRP A 471 -3.22 -16.94 7.44
C TRP A 471 -3.07 -18.47 7.39
N HIS A 472 -3.46 -19.15 8.47
CA HIS A 472 -3.40 -20.62 8.53
C HIS A 472 -4.38 -21.28 7.57
N ARG A 473 -5.61 -20.76 7.49
CA ARG A 473 -6.64 -21.31 6.58
C ARG A 473 -6.20 -21.17 5.12
N GLU A 474 -5.77 -19.97 4.73
CA GLU A 474 -5.37 -19.66 3.36
C GLU A 474 -4.11 -20.44 2.96
N THR A 475 -3.08 -20.45 3.81
CA THR A 475 -1.85 -21.21 3.55
C THR A 475 -2.13 -22.70 3.42
N ALA A 476 -2.95 -23.27 4.30
CA ALA A 476 -3.33 -24.68 4.21
C ALA A 476 -4.17 -24.98 2.96
N PHE A 477 -5.09 -24.08 2.58
CA PHE A 477 -5.90 -24.23 1.37
C PHE A 477 -5.04 -24.19 0.10
N GLU A 478 -4.11 -23.24 0.03
CA GLU A 478 -3.16 -23.13 -1.07
C GLU A 478 -2.31 -24.41 -1.20
N LEU A 479 -1.75 -24.91 -0.09
CA LEU A 479 -0.95 -26.14 -0.05
C LEU A 479 -1.73 -27.41 -0.40
N LEU A 480 -3.07 -27.40 -0.22
CA LEU A 480 -3.93 -28.52 -0.59
C LEU A 480 -4.31 -28.51 -2.08
N ILE A 481 -4.24 -27.34 -2.73
CA ILE A 481 -4.53 -27.17 -4.15
C ILE A 481 -3.30 -27.50 -5.02
N GLN A 482 -2.12 -27.09 -4.58
CA GLN A 482 -0.83 -27.33 -5.26
C GLN A 482 -0.30 -28.73 -4.98
#